data_AF-A0A2S6GN26-F1
#
_entry.id   AF-A0A2S6GN26-F1
#
_cell.length_a   1.000
_cell.length_b   1.000
_cell.length_c   1.000
_cell.angle_alpha   90.00
_cell.angle_beta   90.00
_cell.angle_gamma   90.00
#
_symmetry.space_group_name_H-M   'P 1'
#
loop_
_entity.id
_entity.type
_entity.pdbx_description
1 polymer ?
#
loop_
_entity_poly.entity_id
_entity_poly.type
_entity_poly.pdbx_seq_one_letter_code
_entity_poly.pdbx_strand_id
1 'polypeptide(L)'
;MVVIATSVTATGGLDGIRQRPLDCARTLVSRVAAGRSVAHGAKELGVSRRCAHRWARRFRDEGAAGLVDRSSQPHHMPSRTLAGTERQVVTARGEPRCGPARISARTGVPARTVSRVPARYGVPGPAECDPLTGHRVRATRHTTRRCEHPHPGDLIHLDVKKIGKIPPGGRPARPRPRAASRRGLGYDYVHAAIDDHSGPAYAEVLYRRARHHLRGVPAARCGLVRRAGHPRCSPGLDRQRHELPDLP
;
A
#
# COMPACT_ATOMS: atom_id res chain seq x y z
N MET A 1 10.07 -34.42 39.58
CA MET A 1 8.84 -34.03 38.86
C MET A 1 8.70 -32.52 38.98
N VAL A 2 9.20 -31.77 37.99
CA VAL A 2 9.11 -30.30 37.93
C VAL A 2 8.64 -29.96 36.53
N VAL A 3 7.45 -29.40 36.44
CA VAL A 3 6.79 -29.00 35.19
C VAL A 3 7.38 -27.66 34.76
N ILE A 4 8.15 -27.64 33.68
CA ILE A 4 8.56 -26.39 33.04
C ILE A 4 7.50 -26.05 32.00
N ALA A 5 6.61 -25.12 32.36
CA ALA A 5 5.70 -24.47 31.43
C ALA A 5 6.49 -23.46 30.59
N THR A 6 6.73 -23.76 29.31
CA THR A 6 7.16 -22.77 28.33
C THR A 6 5.94 -22.24 27.60
N SER A 7 5.47 -21.05 28.02
CA SER A 7 4.45 -20.27 27.31
C SER A 7 5.03 -19.76 25.99
N VAL A 8 4.51 -20.26 24.87
CA VAL A 8 4.77 -19.71 23.54
C VAL A 8 3.94 -18.44 23.38
N THR A 9 4.57 -17.26 23.51
CA THR A 9 3.96 -15.98 23.15
C THR A 9 3.90 -15.86 21.63
N ALA A 10 2.70 -16.04 21.09
CA ALA A 10 2.39 -15.79 19.68
C ALA A 10 2.53 -14.30 19.39
N THR A 11 3.64 -13.91 18.76
CA THR A 11 3.79 -12.57 18.19
C THR A 11 3.24 -12.61 16.78
N GLY A 12 2.03 -12.08 16.59
CA GLY A 12 1.38 -11.96 15.29
C GLY A 12 2.12 -10.95 14.40
N GLY A 13 2.76 -11.45 13.35
CA GLY A 13 3.32 -10.67 12.25
C GLY A 13 2.97 -11.36 10.93
N LEU A 14 2.67 -10.57 9.90
CA LEU A 14 2.11 -10.98 8.61
C LEU A 14 3.08 -11.79 7.72
N ASP A 15 3.59 -12.93 8.21
CA ASP A 15 4.39 -13.92 7.49
C ASP A 15 3.66 -15.27 7.28
N GLY A 16 2.37 -15.31 7.62
CA GLY A 16 1.56 -16.52 7.80
C GLY A 16 1.28 -17.39 6.56
N ILE A 17 1.79 -17.04 5.38
CA ILE A 17 1.66 -17.88 4.18
C ILE A 17 2.87 -18.81 4.00
N ARG A 18 4.06 -18.43 4.50
CA ARG A 18 5.29 -19.25 4.35
C ARG A 18 5.58 -20.20 5.51
N GLN A 19 4.91 -20.05 6.66
CA GLN A 19 5.22 -20.81 7.89
C GLN A 19 4.49 -22.17 7.99
N ARG A 20 3.33 -22.34 7.34
CA ARG A 20 2.54 -23.58 7.41
C ARG A 20 3.28 -24.90 7.05
N PRO A 21 4.22 -24.94 6.09
CA PRO A 21 4.93 -26.18 5.76
C PRO A 21 5.95 -26.62 6.81
N LEU A 22 6.65 -25.67 7.45
CA LEU A 22 7.72 -25.97 8.41
C LEU A 22 7.16 -26.59 9.70
N ASP A 23 5.99 -26.13 10.14
CA ASP A 23 5.37 -26.62 11.37
C ASP A 23 4.86 -28.05 11.23
N CYS A 24 4.29 -28.40 10.06
CA CYS A 24 3.91 -29.77 9.73
C CYS A 24 5.13 -30.70 9.68
N ALA A 25 6.23 -30.25 9.05
CA ALA A 25 7.45 -31.04 8.92
C ALA A 25 8.12 -31.30 10.29
N ARG A 26 8.18 -30.29 11.15
CA ARG A 26 8.68 -30.41 12.53
C ARG A 26 7.81 -31.34 13.37
N THR A 27 6.49 -31.17 13.31
CA THR A 27 5.54 -32.02 14.04
C THR A 27 5.66 -33.49 13.63
N LEU A 28 5.80 -33.75 12.33
CA LEU A 28 6.03 -35.11 11.83
C LEU A 28 7.30 -35.71 12.45
N VAL A 29 8.42 -34.99 12.38
CA VAL A 29 9.71 -35.46 12.90
C VAL A 29 9.64 -35.72 14.41
N SER A 30 9.04 -34.83 15.19
CA SER A 30 8.89 -35.03 16.64
C SER A 30 8.08 -36.28 16.96
N ARG A 31 7.01 -36.57 16.21
CA ARG A 31 6.21 -37.80 16.36
C ARG A 31 7.01 -39.05 15.99
N VAL A 32 7.79 -38.99 14.91
CA VAL A 32 8.65 -40.09 14.48
C VAL A 32 9.75 -40.37 15.51
N ALA A 33 10.34 -39.32 16.09
CA ALA A 33 11.31 -39.44 17.19
C ALA A 33 10.69 -40.04 18.46
N ALA A 34 9.41 -39.78 18.71
CA ALA A 34 8.62 -40.42 19.77
C ALA A 34 8.16 -41.86 19.42
N GLY A 35 8.67 -42.46 18.34
CA GLY A 35 8.39 -43.86 17.97
C GLY A 35 7.19 -44.08 17.05
N ARG A 36 6.49 -43.03 16.59
CA ARG A 36 5.43 -43.20 15.57
C ARG A 36 6.04 -43.58 14.22
N SER A 37 5.34 -44.45 13.48
CA SER A 37 5.73 -44.72 12.09
C SER A 37 5.51 -43.50 11.19
N VAL A 38 6.42 -43.29 10.22
CA VAL A 38 6.34 -42.16 9.27
C VAL A 38 5.01 -42.17 8.50
N ALA A 39 4.49 -43.36 8.16
CA ALA A 39 3.23 -43.51 7.44
C ALA A 39 2.02 -43.06 8.28
N HIS A 40 2.02 -43.35 9.59
CA HIS A 40 0.95 -42.92 10.49
C HIS A 40 0.99 -41.40 10.68
N GLY A 41 2.18 -40.83 10.93
CA GLY A 41 2.36 -39.39 11.04
C GLY A 41 1.96 -38.65 9.75
N ALA A 42 2.24 -39.21 8.57
CA ALA A 42 1.81 -38.66 7.29
C ALA A 42 0.28 -38.59 7.17
N LYS A 43 -0.42 -39.66 7.59
CA LYS A 43 -1.88 -39.73 7.57
C LYS A 43 -2.52 -38.71 8.53
N GLU A 44 -2.01 -38.61 9.76
CA GLU A 44 -2.50 -37.66 10.77
C GLU A 44 -2.34 -36.20 10.33
N LEU A 45 -1.27 -35.88 9.59
CA LEU A 45 -0.96 -34.52 9.13
C LEU A 45 -1.51 -34.20 7.73
N GLY A 46 -2.20 -35.13 7.09
CA GLY A 46 -2.77 -34.93 5.76
C GLY A 46 -1.72 -34.73 4.65
N VAL A 47 -0.51 -35.27 4.80
CA VAL A 47 0.58 -35.15 3.83
C VAL A 47 0.85 -36.47 3.11
N SER A 48 1.33 -36.40 1.88
CA SER A 48 1.72 -37.62 1.15
C SER A 48 2.87 -38.35 1.87
N ARG A 49 2.85 -39.69 1.85
CA ARG A 49 3.94 -40.53 2.39
C ARG A 49 5.31 -40.14 1.82
N ARG A 50 5.38 -39.82 0.52
CA ARG A 50 6.60 -39.39 -0.16
C ARG A 50 7.16 -38.09 0.44
N CYS A 51 6.30 -37.15 0.80
CA CYS A 51 6.71 -35.90 1.46
C CYS A 51 7.23 -36.18 2.87
N ALA A 52 6.50 -36.99 3.64
CA ALA A 52 6.86 -37.36 5.00
C ALA A 52 8.21 -38.10 5.08
N HIS A 53 8.45 -39.10 4.21
CA HIS A 53 9.73 -39.78 4.15
C HIS A 53 10.88 -38.86 3.73
N ARG A 54 10.62 -37.89 2.83
CA ARG A 54 11.63 -36.89 2.45
C ARG A 54 12.03 -36.03 3.64
N TRP A 55 11.07 -35.54 4.43
CA TRP A 55 11.35 -34.76 5.63
C TRP A 55 12.08 -35.59 6.69
N ALA A 56 11.63 -36.81 6.98
CA ALA A 56 12.28 -37.68 7.95
C ALA A 56 13.72 -38.06 7.53
N ARG A 57 13.96 -38.28 6.24
CA ARG A 57 15.32 -38.47 5.72
C ARG A 57 16.18 -37.23 5.90
N ARG A 58 15.72 -36.06 5.42
CA ARG A 58 16.48 -34.81 5.54
C ARG A 58 16.78 -34.44 6.99
N PHE A 59 15.86 -34.70 7.91
CA PHE A 59 16.10 -34.45 9.33
C PHE A 59 17.16 -35.38 9.92
N ARG A 60 17.21 -36.64 9.52
CA ARG A 60 18.29 -37.55 9.93
C ARG A 60 19.65 -37.13 9.36
N ASP A 61 19.67 -36.67 8.11
CA ASP A 61 20.90 -36.33 7.40
C ASP A 61 21.43 -34.93 7.81
N GLU A 62 20.55 -33.97 8.09
CA GLU A 62 20.89 -32.53 8.21
C GLU A 62 20.25 -31.82 9.43
N GLY A 63 19.53 -32.56 10.29
CA GLY A 63 18.84 -32.00 11.44
C GLY A 63 17.73 -31.02 11.08
N ALA A 64 17.50 -30.01 11.94
CA ALA A 64 16.46 -29.01 11.76
C ALA A 64 16.62 -28.18 10.47
N ALA A 65 17.86 -27.99 9.98
CA ALA A 65 18.14 -27.28 8.75
C ALA A 65 17.56 -27.98 7.50
N GLY A 66 17.51 -29.32 7.52
CA GLY A 66 16.95 -30.12 6.43
C GLY A 66 15.44 -29.99 6.24
N LEU A 67 14.73 -29.44 7.23
CA LEU A 67 13.28 -29.20 7.18
C LEU A 67 12.92 -27.88 6.50
N VAL A 68 13.89 -26.99 6.28
CA VAL A 68 13.66 -25.74 5.57
C VAL A 68 13.30 -26.02 4.11
N ASP A 69 12.27 -25.34 3.61
CA ASP A 69 11.86 -25.45 2.21
C ASP A 69 13.02 -25.02 1.31
N ARG A 70 13.46 -25.97 0.48
CA ARG A 70 14.44 -25.68 -0.57
C ARG A 70 13.71 -25.17 -1.79
N SER A 71 14.38 -24.30 -2.53
CA SER A 71 13.88 -23.90 -3.84
C SER A 71 13.66 -25.14 -4.71
N SER A 72 12.45 -25.29 -5.24
CA SER A 72 12.17 -26.28 -6.29
C SER A 72 12.66 -25.81 -7.67
N GLN A 73 13.33 -24.65 -7.73
CA GLN A 73 13.86 -24.10 -8.97
C GLN A 73 15.08 -24.91 -9.43
N PRO A 74 15.12 -25.33 -10.70
CA PRO A 74 16.30 -25.92 -11.31
C PRO A 74 17.57 -25.10 -11.07
N HIS A 75 18.68 -25.79 -10.75
CA HIS A 75 20.00 -25.17 -10.56
C HIS A 75 20.52 -24.52 -11.85
N HIS A 76 20.18 -25.09 -13.00
CA HIS A 76 20.58 -24.59 -14.31
C HIS A 76 19.37 -24.42 -15.22
N MET A 77 19.32 -23.29 -15.94
CA MET A 77 18.28 -22.99 -16.94
C MET A 77 18.96 -22.49 -18.21
N PRO A 78 19.18 -23.36 -19.22
CA PRO A 78 19.87 -23.00 -20.45
C PRO A 78 19.19 -21.86 -21.21
N SER A 79 17.86 -21.76 -21.13
CA SER A 79 17.06 -20.70 -21.76
C SER A 79 16.96 -19.43 -20.92
N ARG A 80 17.75 -19.29 -19.86
CA ARG A 80 17.77 -18.07 -19.05
C ARG A 80 18.31 -16.93 -19.91
N THR A 81 17.57 -15.82 -19.92
CA THR A 81 17.98 -14.59 -20.59
C THR A 81 19.39 -14.19 -20.16
N LEU A 82 20.25 -13.92 -21.14
CA LEU A 82 21.62 -13.51 -20.91
C LEU A 82 21.68 -12.24 -20.05
N ALA A 83 22.67 -12.15 -19.18
CA ALA A 83 22.82 -11.03 -18.24
C ALA A 83 22.87 -9.66 -18.96
N GLY A 84 23.49 -9.59 -20.15
CA GLY A 84 23.51 -8.38 -20.97
C GLY A 84 22.11 -7.93 -21.39
N THR A 85 21.28 -8.86 -21.88
CA THR A 85 19.89 -8.60 -22.25
C THR A 85 19.03 -8.26 -21.03
N GLU A 86 19.28 -8.91 -19.88
CA GLU A 86 18.60 -8.54 -18.63
C GLU A 86 18.91 -7.10 -18.20
N ARG A 87 20.17 -6.66 -18.32
CA ARG A 87 20.56 -5.26 -18.04
C ARG A 87 19.85 -4.28 -18.98
N GLN A 88 19.73 -4.60 -20.27
CA GLN A 88 18.95 -3.77 -21.20
C GLN A 88 17.49 -3.62 -20.76
N VAL A 89 16.87 -4.71 -20.28
CA VAL A 89 15.50 -4.67 -19.71
C VAL A 89 15.43 -3.79 -18.46
N VAL A 90 16.43 -3.87 -17.57
CA VAL A 90 16.49 -3.04 -16.35
C VAL A 90 16.66 -1.57 -16.69
N THR A 91 17.57 -1.22 -17.61
CA THR A 91 17.75 0.16 -18.09
C THR A 91 16.46 0.68 -18.72
N ALA A 92 15.85 -0.11 -19.61
CA ALA A 92 14.58 0.23 -20.26
C ALA A 92 13.41 0.42 -19.28
N ARG A 93 13.50 -0.16 -18.08
CA ARG A 93 12.50 -0.06 -17.02
C ARG A 93 12.57 1.25 -16.24
N GLY A 94 13.74 1.92 -16.23
CA GLY A 94 13.92 3.22 -15.57
C GLY A 94 13.23 4.38 -16.27
N GLU A 95 12.79 4.20 -17.52
CA GLU A 95 12.10 5.24 -18.28
C GLU A 95 10.62 5.41 -17.85
N PRO A 96 10.15 6.65 -17.68
CA PRO A 96 8.76 6.94 -17.35
C PRO A 96 7.78 6.29 -18.32
N ARG A 97 6.70 5.70 -17.78
CA ARG A 97 5.62 5.05 -18.55
C ARG A 97 6.05 3.87 -19.44
N CYS A 98 7.20 3.26 -19.18
CA CYS A 98 7.64 2.08 -19.93
C CYS A 98 7.10 0.77 -19.30
N GLY A 99 5.98 0.29 -19.84
CA GLY A 99 5.36 -0.98 -19.44
C GLY A 99 6.00 -2.20 -20.10
N PRO A 100 5.68 -3.43 -19.63
CA PRO A 100 6.31 -4.66 -20.13
C PRO A 100 6.22 -4.86 -21.65
N ALA A 101 5.10 -4.47 -22.26
CA ALA A 101 4.91 -4.57 -23.72
C ALA A 101 5.87 -3.66 -24.50
N ARG A 102 6.07 -2.42 -24.03
CA ARG A 102 6.96 -1.45 -24.68
C ARG A 102 8.44 -1.86 -24.53
N ILE A 103 8.82 -2.33 -23.35
CA ILE A 103 10.16 -2.86 -23.11
C ILE A 103 10.40 -4.12 -23.96
N SER A 104 9.39 -5.00 -24.07
CA SER A 104 9.45 -6.20 -24.91
C SER A 104 9.71 -5.85 -26.38
N ALA A 105 8.96 -4.90 -26.94
CA ALA A 105 9.17 -4.43 -28.31
C ALA A 105 10.58 -3.86 -28.56
N ARG A 106 11.19 -3.21 -27.56
CA ARG A 106 12.54 -2.64 -27.67
C ARG A 106 13.66 -3.65 -27.49
N THR A 107 13.48 -4.64 -26.62
CA THR A 107 14.55 -5.56 -26.19
C THR A 107 14.47 -6.94 -26.83
N GLY A 108 13.37 -7.28 -27.51
CA GLY A 108 13.10 -8.62 -28.04
C GLY A 108 12.77 -9.66 -26.95
N VAL A 109 12.82 -9.28 -25.67
CA VAL A 109 12.51 -10.17 -24.55
C VAL A 109 10.98 -10.29 -24.42
N PRO A 110 10.41 -11.50 -24.27
CA PRO A 110 8.97 -11.66 -24.06
C PRO A 110 8.46 -10.86 -22.85
N ALA A 111 7.31 -10.21 -22.98
CA ALA A 111 6.73 -9.38 -21.91
C ALA A 111 6.62 -10.11 -20.55
N ARG A 112 6.35 -11.43 -20.55
CA ARG A 112 6.32 -12.26 -19.34
C ARG A 112 7.68 -12.33 -18.62
N THR A 113 8.77 -12.33 -19.39
CA THR A 113 10.14 -12.33 -18.88
C THR A 113 10.54 -10.91 -18.44
N VAL A 114 10.15 -9.89 -19.20
CA VAL A 114 10.32 -8.47 -18.82
C VAL A 114 9.71 -8.17 -17.46
N SER A 115 8.57 -8.74 -17.10
CA SER A 115 7.99 -8.54 -15.76
C SER A 115 8.75 -9.24 -14.63
N ARG A 116 9.58 -10.25 -14.94
CA ARG A 116 10.32 -11.05 -13.95
C ARG A 116 11.76 -10.58 -13.75
N VAL A 117 12.40 -10.07 -14.80
CA VAL A 117 13.79 -9.62 -14.76
C VAL A 117 14.01 -8.51 -13.72
N PRO A 118 13.22 -7.40 -13.68
CA PRO A 118 13.39 -6.34 -12.68
C PRO A 118 13.41 -6.84 -11.24
N ALA A 119 12.56 -7.81 -10.91
CA ALA A 119 12.50 -8.40 -9.56
C ALA A 119 13.82 -9.11 -9.17
N ARG A 120 14.56 -9.69 -10.13
CA ARG A 120 15.87 -10.31 -9.88
C ARG A 120 16.96 -9.28 -9.52
N TYR A 121 16.78 -8.04 -9.97
CA TYR A 121 17.69 -6.92 -9.74
C TYR A 121 17.18 -5.96 -8.65
N GLY A 122 16.14 -6.34 -7.89
CA GLY A 122 15.58 -5.50 -6.81
C GLY A 122 14.83 -4.26 -7.29
N VAL A 123 14.53 -4.17 -8.59
CA VAL A 123 13.80 -3.04 -9.17
C VAL A 123 12.31 -3.17 -8.84
N PRO A 124 11.67 -2.12 -8.30
CA PRO A 124 10.25 -2.12 -7.93
C PRO A 124 9.31 -2.48 -9.08
N GLY A 125 8.20 -3.14 -8.74
CA GLY A 125 7.11 -3.36 -9.67
C GLY A 125 6.43 -2.03 -10.10
N PRO A 126 5.73 -1.98 -11.25
CA PRO A 126 5.01 -0.77 -11.68
C PRO A 126 4.01 -0.23 -10.67
N ALA A 127 3.39 -1.11 -9.87
CA ALA A 127 2.43 -0.71 -8.84
C ALA A 127 3.09 -0.02 -7.63
N GLU A 128 4.40 -0.18 -7.45
CA GLU A 128 5.17 0.45 -6.38
C GLU A 128 5.76 1.80 -6.82
N CYS A 129 5.65 2.15 -8.11
CA CYS A 129 6.22 3.38 -8.67
C CYS A 129 5.13 4.35 -9.10
N ASP A 130 5.38 5.64 -8.92
CA ASP A 130 4.55 6.67 -9.49
C ASP A 130 4.64 6.60 -11.04
N PRO A 131 3.52 6.51 -11.78
CA PRO A 131 3.56 6.33 -13.22
C PRO A 131 4.20 7.49 -14.00
N LEU A 132 4.27 8.68 -13.42
CA LEU A 132 4.79 9.88 -14.07
C LEU A 132 6.29 10.05 -13.82
N THR A 133 6.72 9.88 -12.58
CA THR A 133 8.09 10.16 -12.11
C THR A 133 8.95 8.89 -12.02
N GLY A 134 8.35 7.71 -11.95
CA GLY A 134 9.06 6.44 -11.77
C GLY A 134 9.59 6.23 -10.34
N HIS A 135 9.48 7.22 -9.46
CA HIS A 135 9.91 7.10 -8.07
C HIS A 135 9.05 6.08 -7.32
N ARG A 136 9.68 5.31 -6.42
CA ARG A 136 8.95 4.44 -5.51
C ARG A 136 7.97 5.28 -4.69
N VAL A 137 6.69 4.96 -4.78
CA VAL A 137 5.64 5.55 -3.96
C VAL A 137 5.88 5.09 -2.52
N ARG A 138 6.35 6.00 -1.66
CA ARG A 138 6.53 5.75 -0.21
C ARG A 138 5.21 5.61 0.55
N ALA A 139 4.07 5.65 -0.13
CA ALA A 139 2.78 5.42 0.49
C ALA A 139 2.61 3.93 0.80
N THR A 140 3.17 3.49 1.92
CA THR A 140 2.53 2.43 2.70
C THR A 140 1.09 2.87 2.88
N ARG A 141 0.11 2.07 2.46
CA ARG A 141 -1.33 2.30 2.71
C ARG A 141 -1.72 2.35 4.22
N HIS A 142 -0.73 2.45 5.10
CA HIS A 142 -0.78 2.32 6.54
C HIS A 142 0.30 3.19 7.19
N THR A 143 0.35 4.49 6.92
CA THR A 143 0.75 5.37 8.01
C THR A 143 -0.49 5.54 8.88
N THR A 144 -0.59 4.76 9.96
CA THR A 144 -1.62 4.91 11.00
C THR A 144 -1.51 6.25 11.71
N ARG A 145 -0.39 6.98 11.50
CA ARG A 145 -0.23 8.35 11.96
C ARG A 145 -1.17 9.25 11.19
N ARG A 146 -2.29 9.61 11.82
CA ARG A 146 -3.02 10.81 11.45
C ARG A 146 -2.03 11.97 11.52
N CYS A 147 -1.93 12.73 10.43
CA CYS A 147 -1.53 14.11 10.58
C CYS A 147 -2.62 14.73 11.45
N GLU A 148 -2.28 15.10 12.68
CA GLU A 148 -3.16 15.79 13.60
C GLU A 148 -2.27 16.80 14.30
N HIS A 149 -2.59 18.07 14.15
CA HIS A 149 -1.83 19.14 14.80
C HIS A 149 -2.29 19.32 16.26
N PRO A 150 -1.45 19.87 17.15
CA PRO A 150 -1.74 19.86 18.58
C PRO A 150 -2.91 20.76 19.01
N HIS A 151 -3.28 21.77 18.22
CA HIS A 151 -4.35 22.71 18.56
C HIS A 151 -5.32 22.94 17.39
N PRO A 152 -6.61 23.27 17.68
CA PRO A 152 -7.55 23.67 16.65
C PRO A 152 -7.03 24.87 15.85
N GLY A 153 -7.14 24.82 14.53
CA GLY A 153 -6.71 25.88 13.62
C GLY A 153 -5.25 25.82 13.20
N ASP A 154 -4.44 24.92 13.76
CA ASP A 154 -3.03 24.75 13.38
C ASP A 154 -2.87 24.26 11.93
N LEU A 155 -3.80 23.40 11.49
CA LEU A 155 -3.89 22.97 10.09
C LEU A 155 -5.34 22.80 9.66
N ILE A 156 -5.70 23.52 8.59
CA ILE A 156 -7.00 23.39 7.94
C ILE A 156 -6.80 22.76 6.56
N HIS A 157 -7.45 21.63 6.32
CA HIS A 157 -7.50 20.98 5.03
C HIS A 157 -8.56 21.65 4.15
N LEU A 158 -8.12 22.32 3.08
CA LEU A 158 -9.00 22.95 2.09
C LEU A 158 -9.08 22.07 0.83
N ASP A 159 -10.29 21.67 0.44
CA ASP A 159 -10.57 21.00 -0.82
C ASP A 159 -11.59 21.78 -1.65
N VAL A 160 -11.38 21.84 -2.96
CA VAL A 160 -12.33 22.42 -3.90
C VAL A 160 -12.75 21.35 -4.88
N LYS A 161 -13.99 20.87 -4.73
CA LYS A 161 -14.57 19.88 -5.62
C LYS A 161 -15.42 20.55 -6.70
N LYS A 162 -14.98 20.43 -7.94
CA LYS A 162 -15.77 20.78 -9.13
C LYS A 162 -16.73 19.63 -9.47
N ILE A 163 -18.04 19.86 -9.34
CA ILE A 163 -19.10 18.90 -9.66
C ILE A 163 -19.98 19.42 -10.80
N GLY A 164 -20.43 18.53 -11.69
CA GLY A 164 -21.37 18.90 -12.75
C GLY A 164 -22.75 19.18 -12.17
N LYS A 165 -23.40 20.27 -12.59
CA LYS A 165 -24.73 20.61 -12.04
C LYS A 165 -25.76 19.54 -12.36
N ILE A 166 -26.54 19.17 -11.35
CA ILE A 166 -27.69 18.28 -11.51
C ILE A 166 -28.87 19.12 -12.04
N PRO A 167 -29.49 18.75 -13.18
CA PRO A 167 -30.64 19.48 -13.69
C PRO A 167 -31.87 19.33 -12.77
N PRO A 168 -32.81 20.29 -12.80
CA PRO A 168 -34.11 20.15 -12.16
C PRO A 168 -34.79 18.83 -12.61
N GLY A 169 -35.31 18.04 -11.67
CA GLY A 169 -35.87 16.71 -11.92
C GLY A 169 -34.92 15.53 -11.65
N GLY A 170 -33.66 15.77 -11.25
CA GLY A 170 -32.69 14.73 -10.92
C GLY A 170 -32.15 13.95 -12.14
N ARG A 171 -31.09 13.14 -11.95
CA ARG A 171 -30.60 12.18 -12.95
C ARG A 171 -30.11 10.87 -12.31
N PRO A 172 -30.25 9.72 -13.01
CA PRO A 172 -30.39 8.39 -12.41
C PRO A 172 -29.08 7.78 -11.89
N ALA A 173 -29.23 6.83 -10.96
CA ALA A 173 -28.22 6.08 -10.20
C ALA A 173 -27.19 5.23 -11.02
N ARG A 174 -26.97 5.51 -12.31
CA ARG A 174 -26.00 4.78 -13.15
C ARG A 174 -25.00 5.73 -13.81
N PRO A 175 -23.69 5.46 -13.69
CA PRO A 175 -22.68 6.20 -14.44
C PRO A 175 -22.72 5.71 -15.89
N ARG A 176 -23.46 6.42 -16.77
CA ARG A 176 -23.26 6.25 -18.21
C ARG A 176 -22.08 7.13 -18.64
N PRO A 177 -21.02 6.56 -19.23
CA PRO A 177 -19.96 7.37 -19.80
C PRO A 177 -20.52 8.04 -21.05
N ARG A 178 -20.34 9.36 -21.14
CA ARG A 178 -20.45 10.18 -22.36
C ARG A 178 -21.87 10.36 -22.93
N ALA A 179 -22.71 11.18 -22.27
CA ALA A 179 -23.81 11.88 -22.95
C ALA A 179 -24.34 13.14 -22.22
N ALA A 180 -23.57 13.76 -21.32
CA ALA A 180 -23.98 15.00 -20.64
C ALA A 180 -23.24 16.21 -21.21
N SER A 181 -23.41 16.48 -22.51
CA SER A 181 -22.91 17.68 -23.17
C SER A 181 -23.95 18.29 -24.11
N ARG A 182 -25.21 18.40 -23.67
CA ARG A 182 -26.26 19.07 -24.47
C ARG A 182 -27.09 20.10 -23.73
N ARG A 183 -26.79 20.39 -22.47
CA ARG A 183 -27.38 21.55 -21.76
C ARG A 183 -26.24 22.19 -20.98
N GLY A 184 -25.90 23.45 -21.28
CA GLY A 184 -24.82 24.21 -20.65
C GLY A 184 -25.05 24.55 -19.18
N LEU A 185 -25.41 23.54 -18.37
CA LEU A 185 -25.78 23.69 -16.96
C LEU A 185 -24.60 24.15 -16.08
N GLY A 186 -23.37 24.05 -16.59
CA GLY A 186 -22.17 24.50 -15.91
C GLY A 186 -21.71 23.55 -14.80
N TYR A 187 -20.92 24.09 -13.88
CA TYR A 187 -20.35 23.36 -12.74
C TYR A 187 -20.65 24.13 -11.45
N ASP A 188 -20.82 23.40 -10.36
CA ASP A 188 -20.78 23.92 -9.00
C ASP A 188 -19.41 23.59 -8.37
N TYR A 189 -18.92 24.49 -7.52
CA TYR A 189 -17.66 24.33 -6.82
C TYR A 189 -17.95 24.25 -5.33
N VAL A 190 -17.82 23.05 -4.78
CA VAL A 190 -17.94 22.82 -3.35
C VAL A 190 -16.59 23.14 -2.72
N HIS A 191 -16.56 24.15 -1.86
CA HIS A 191 -15.40 24.49 -1.06
C HIS A 191 -15.59 23.83 0.29
N ALA A 192 -14.69 22.95 0.67
CA ALA A 192 -14.68 22.28 1.96
C ALA A 192 -13.43 22.70 2.74
N ALA A 193 -13.61 22.95 4.02
CA ALA A 193 -12.56 23.24 4.98
C ALA A 193 -12.74 22.32 6.19
N ILE A 194 -11.73 21.53 6.52
CA ILE A 194 -11.77 20.59 7.64
C ILE A 194 -10.62 20.93 8.57
N ASP A 195 -10.92 21.17 9.85
CA ASP A 195 -9.89 21.33 10.86
C ASP A 195 -9.32 19.96 11.24
N ASP A 196 -8.00 19.81 11.12
CA ASP A 196 -7.29 18.54 11.30
C ASP A 196 -7.37 18.03 12.76
N HIS A 197 -7.35 18.95 13.73
CA HIS A 197 -7.36 18.64 15.15
C HIS A 197 -8.77 18.40 15.70
N SER A 198 -9.67 19.38 15.54
CA SER A 198 -11.00 19.29 16.14
C SER A 198 -11.97 18.45 15.32
N GLY A 199 -11.76 18.35 13.99
CA GLY A 199 -12.61 17.59 13.08
C GLY A 199 -13.92 18.24 12.56
N PRO A 200 -14.40 19.44 12.96
CA PRO A 200 -15.46 20.12 12.23
C PRO A 200 -15.09 20.33 10.77
N ALA A 201 -16.09 20.10 9.91
CA ALA A 201 -16.03 20.39 8.49
C ALA A 201 -16.99 21.54 8.16
N TYR A 202 -16.46 22.58 7.52
CA TYR A 202 -17.23 23.61 6.86
C TYR A 202 -17.31 23.29 5.36
N ALA A 203 -18.49 23.41 4.76
CA ALA A 203 -18.64 23.26 3.32
C ALA A 203 -19.65 24.26 2.76
N GLU A 204 -19.28 24.92 1.67
CA GLU A 204 -20.17 25.82 0.95
C GLU A 204 -20.07 25.63 -0.56
N VAL A 205 -21.17 25.89 -1.27
CA VAL A 205 -21.20 25.86 -2.73
C VAL A 205 -21.05 27.29 -3.23
N LEU A 206 -19.86 27.61 -3.74
CA LEU A 206 -19.61 28.92 -4.35
C LEU A 206 -19.81 28.83 -5.86
N TYR A 207 -20.70 29.66 -6.36
CA TYR A 207 -20.82 29.88 -7.79
C TYR A 207 -19.70 30.79 -8.25
N ARG A 208 -19.09 30.47 -9.40
CA ARG A 208 -18.18 31.40 -10.06
C ARG A 208 -18.97 32.66 -10.46
N ARG A 209 -18.90 33.73 -9.65
CA ARG A 209 -19.20 35.08 -10.15
C ARG A 209 -18.17 35.38 -11.22
N ALA A 210 -18.63 35.86 -12.37
CA ALA A 210 -17.75 36.31 -13.44
C ALA A 210 -16.73 37.31 -12.86
N ARG A 211 -15.45 37.08 -13.18
CA ARG A 211 -14.26 37.92 -12.94
C ARG A 211 -14.48 39.13 -12.00
N HIS A 212 -14.18 38.95 -10.72
CA HIS A 212 -13.74 40.08 -9.89
C HIS A 212 -12.28 39.87 -9.54
N HIS A 213 -11.43 40.77 -10.04
CA HIS A 213 -10.14 41.05 -9.43
C HIS A 213 -10.37 41.26 -7.92
N LEU A 214 -9.47 40.69 -7.12
CA LEU A 214 -9.41 40.81 -5.66
C LEU A 214 -9.53 42.28 -5.22
N ARG A 215 -10.75 42.72 -4.93
CA ARG A 215 -11.05 43.88 -4.08
C ARG A 215 -12.32 43.57 -3.30
N GLY A 216 -12.14 43.42 -1.98
CA GLY A 216 -13.22 43.38 -0.99
C GLY A 216 -13.97 42.05 -0.95
N VAL A 217 -13.68 41.23 0.07
CA VAL A 217 -14.54 40.12 0.48
C VAL A 217 -15.86 40.72 1.00
N PRO A 218 -17.03 40.50 0.35
CA PRO A 218 -18.29 40.79 1.00
C PRO A 218 -18.65 39.57 1.85
N ALA A 219 -18.81 39.79 3.15
CA ALA A 219 -19.27 38.81 4.12
C ALA A 219 -20.60 38.18 3.63
N ALA A 220 -20.56 36.90 3.28
CA ALA A 220 -21.77 36.10 3.13
C ALA A 220 -22.31 35.77 4.53
N ARG A 221 -23.63 35.96 4.71
CA ARG A 221 -24.35 35.72 5.97
C ARG A 221 -24.01 34.35 6.53
N CYS A 222 -23.36 34.37 7.69
CA CYS A 222 -23.04 33.21 8.48
C CYS A 222 -24.34 32.65 9.11
N GLY A 223 -24.82 31.51 8.62
CA GLY A 223 -25.70 30.64 9.40
C GLY A 223 -24.87 29.90 10.44
N LEU A 224 -24.32 30.64 11.40
CA LEU A 224 -23.54 30.08 12.49
C LEU A 224 -24.51 29.39 13.45
N VAL A 225 -24.53 28.05 13.47
CA VAL A 225 -25.06 27.34 14.64
C VAL A 225 -24.08 27.61 15.78
N ARG A 226 -24.36 28.65 16.57
CA ARG A 226 -23.68 28.91 17.85
C ARG A 226 -23.95 27.74 18.78
N ARG A 227 -22.91 27.15 19.36
CA ARG A 227 -23.01 26.57 20.71
C ARG A 227 -21.91 27.08 21.62
N ALA A 228 -22.25 26.98 22.90
CA ALA A 228 -21.82 27.79 24.03
C ALA A 228 -20.31 27.74 24.30
N GLY A 229 -19.79 28.87 24.79
CA GLY A 229 -18.37 29.16 24.81
C GLY A 229 -17.58 28.63 26.00
N HIS A 230 -16.28 28.96 25.99
CA HIS A 230 -15.47 29.17 27.18
C HIS A 230 -14.23 30.02 26.84
N PRO A 231 -13.46 30.51 27.83
CA PRO A 231 -12.97 31.87 27.87
C PRO A 231 -11.65 32.07 27.11
N ARG A 232 -11.40 33.34 26.85
CA ARG A 232 -10.21 33.89 26.19
C ARG A 232 -8.93 33.43 26.91
N CYS A 233 -8.00 32.85 26.16
CA CYS A 233 -6.58 32.87 26.54
C CYS A 233 -5.89 34.05 25.85
N SER A 234 -5.14 34.80 26.65
CA SER A 234 -4.46 36.05 26.34
C SER A 234 -3.36 35.90 25.26
N PRO A 235 -2.95 37.00 24.60
CA PRO A 235 -1.94 36.95 23.55
C PRO A 235 -0.54 36.87 24.18
N GLY A 236 0.08 35.70 24.08
CA GLY A 236 1.52 35.51 24.26
C GLY A 236 2.21 35.52 22.91
N LEU A 237 2.93 36.59 22.63
CA LEU A 237 3.94 36.66 21.58
C LEU A 237 4.93 35.49 21.74
N ASP A 238 5.28 34.81 20.65
CA ASP A 238 6.63 35.00 20.12
C ASP A 238 6.74 34.59 18.65
N ARG A 239 7.38 35.46 17.87
CA ARG A 239 7.79 35.18 16.50
C ARG A 239 9.11 34.45 16.58
N GLN A 240 9.18 33.20 16.14
CA GLN A 240 10.48 32.64 15.73
C GLN A 240 10.38 31.97 14.36
N ARG A 241 11.00 32.65 13.40
CA ARG A 241 11.58 32.03 12.21
C ARG A 241 12.79 31.21 12.67
N HIS A 242 12.89 29.97 12.23
CA HIS A 242 14.15 29.26 11.99
C HIS A 242 13.86 28.26 10.85
N GLU A 243 14.30 28.54 9.63
CA GLU A 243 15.61 28.14 9.09
C GLU A 243 15.85 26.63 9.21
N LEU A 244 15.74 25.98 8.05
CA LEU A 244 16.09 24.58 7.82
C LEU A 244 17.60 24.40 7.99
N PRO A 245 18.07 23.40 8.74
CA PRO A 245 19.45 22.94 8.57
C PRO A 245 19.52 21.96 7.39
N ASP A 246 20.34 22.32 6.40
CA ASP A 246 20.96 21.35 5.48
C ASP A 246 22.02 20.57 6.25
N LEU A 247 21.92 19.24 6.26
CA LEU A 247 23.02 18.32 6.60
C LEU A 247 22.76 16.92 6.00
N PRO A 248 23.79 16.12 5.73
CA PRO A 248 25.14 16.43 5.23
C PRO A 248 25.33 16.04 3.75
#